data_AF-F2NWU9-F1
#
_entry.id   AF-F2NWU9-F1
#
_cell.length_a   1.000
_cell.length_b   1.000
_cell.length_c   1.000
_cell.angle_alpha   90.00
_cell.angle_beta   90.00
_cell.angle_gamma   90.00
#
_symmetry.space_group_name_H-M   'P 1'
#
loop_
_entity.id
_entity.type
_entity.pdbx_description
1 polymer ?
#
loop_
_entity_poly.entity_id
_entity_poly.type
_entity_poly.pdbx_seq_one_letter_code
_entity_poly.pdbx_strand_id
1 'polypeptide(L)'
;MRTEKSGWTAALLILQIAVGAMLAVGGIWALQGGGDFAARAIKGLVSGNVENILVIVFGVIELLVGVFMILKIVIGDRFGSFGTVLALIAIVVWIVAIVLSDILGASGILNGGSKNFLEWLYTFAQHLIILGAILAVR
;
A
#
# COMPACT_ATOMS: atom_id res chain seq x y z
N MET A 1 19.10 27.59 19.16
CA MET A 1 17.91 26.72 19.15
C MET A 1 17.24 26.86 17.78
N ARG A 2 17.34 25.85 16.91
CA ARG A 2 16.79 25.88 15.55
C ARG A 2 15.42 25.19 15.58
N THR A 3 14.35 25.96 15.38
CA THR A 3 12.94 25.55 15.42
C THR A 3 12.46 24.95 14.08
N GLU A 4 13.33 24.25 13.34
CA GLU A 4 13.00 23.66 12.03
C GLU A 4 12.24 22.32 12.12
N LYS A 5 11.98 21.79 13.32
CA LYS A 5 11.42 20.44 13.49
C LYS A 5 9.89 20.31 13.38
N SER A 6 9.13 21.40 13.41
CA SER A 6 7.66 21.35 13.53
C SER A 6 6.95 20.93 12.23
N GLY A 7 7.40 21.43 11.07
CA GLY A 7 6.76 21.14 9.77
C GLY A 7 6.94 19.69 9.30
N TRP A 8 8.11 19.11 9.59
CA TRP A 8 8.40 17.70 9.28
C TRP A 8 7.49 16.74 10.03
N THR A 9 7.17 17.04 11.29
CA THR A 9 6.26 16.20 12.09
C THR A 9 4.81 16.27 11.62
N ALA A 10 4.31 17.45 11.21
CA ALA A 10 2.95 17.57 10.71
C ALA A 10 2.77 16.89 9.34
N ALA A 11 3.74 17.05 8.43
CA ALA A 11 3.72 16.42 7.13
C ALA A 11 3.76 14.89 7.23
N LEU A 12 4.65 14.33 8.06
CA LEU A 12 4.71 12.88 8.30
C LEU A 12 3.45 12.34 8.97
N LEU A 13 2.84 13.11 9.88
CA LEU A 13 1.57 12.74 10.50
C LEU A 13 0.43 12.66 9.46
N ILE A 14 0.31 13.68 8.61
CA ILE A 14 -0.69 13.69 7.52
C ILE A 14 -0.45 12.51 6.58
N LEU A 15 0.80 12.24 6.23
CA LEU A 15 1.19 11.13 5.37
C LEU A 15 0.84 9.76 5.98
N GLN A 16 1.11 9.59 7.28
CA GLN A 16 0.78 8.37 8.02
C GLN A 16 -0.72 8.15 8.11
N ILE A 17 -1.50 9.22 8.34
CA ILE A 17 -2.96 9.15 8.34
C ILE A 17 -3.48 8.80 6.94
N ALA A 18 -2.99 9.47 5.90
CA ALA A 18 -3.43 9.26 4.53
C ALA A 18 -3.18 7.81 4.07
N VAL A 19 -1.96 7.29 4.27
CA VAL A 19 -1.61 5.92 3.89
C VAL A 19 -2.27 4.89 4.80
N GLY A 20 -2.31 5.14 6.11
CA GLY A 20 -3.01 4.27 7.04
C GLY A 20 -4.50 4.12 6.70
N ALA A 21 -5.17 5.23 6.40
CA ALA A 21 -6.57 5.23 5.97
C ALA A 21 -6.76 4.56 4.61
N MET A 22 -5.88 4.85 3.64
CA MET A 22 -5.93 4.21 2.32
C MET A 22 -5.83 2.69 2.42
N LEU A 23 -4.85 2.17 3.17
CA LEU A 23 -4.65 0.73 3.34
C LEU A 23 -5.81 0.08 4.12
N ALA A 24 -6.29 0.75 5.18
CA ALA A 24 -7.43 0.25 5.94
C ALA A 24 -8.71 0.15 5.10
N VAL A 25 -9.04 1.21 4.35
CA VAL A 25 -10.21 1.25 3.48
C VAL A 25 -10.04 0.31 2.28
N GLY A 26 -8.84 0.27 1.68
CA GLY A 26 -8.49 -0.65 0.60
C GLY A 26 -8.70 -2.11 0.99
N GLY A 27 -8.19 -2.49 2.16
CA GLY A 27 -8.35 -3.82 2.73
C GLY A 27 -9.82 -4.19 2.96
N ILE A 28 -10.62 -3.30 3.58
CA ILE A 28 -12.07 -3.52 3.74
C ILE A 28 -12.76 -3.67 2.39
N TRP A 29 -12.43 -2.82 1.42
CA TRP A 29 -13.06 -2.83 0.12
C TRP A 29 -12.72 -4.09 -0.68
N ALA A 30 -11.48 -4.57 -0.60
CA ALA A 30 -11.05 -5.84 -1.18
C ALA A 30 -11.84 -7.02 -0.58
N LEU A 31 -12.03 -7.04 0.75
CA LEU A 31 -12.80 -8.08 1.45
C LEU A 31 -14.31 -8.06 1.11
N GLN A 32 -14.84 -6.92 0.67
CA GLN A 32 -16.22 -6.80 0.17
C GLN A 32 -16.38 -7.20 -1.30
N GLY A 33 -15.34 -7.75 -1.93
CA GLY A 33 -15.36 -8.14 -3.35
C GLY A 33 -15.06 -6.99 -4.32
N GLY A 34 -14.77 -5.79 -3.81
CA GLY A 34 -14.25 -4.67 -4.58
C GLY A 34 -12.77 -4.85 -4.92
N GLY A 35 -12.01 -3.77 -4.88
CA GLY A 35 -10.56 -3.88 -5.03
C GLY A 35 -9.85 -2.55 -5.13
N ASP A 36 -8.77 -2.45 -4.37
CA ASP A 36 -7.72 -1.45 -4.49
C ASP A 36 -6.77 -1.80 -5.67
N PHE A 37 -5.56 -1.28 -5.70
CA PHE A 37 -4.57 -1.57 -6.74
C PHE A 37 -4.15 -3.05 -6.74
N ALA A 38 -3.86 -3.63 -5.58
CA ALA A 38 -3.40 -5.01 -5.48
C ALA A 38 -4.50 -5.99 -5.90
N ALA A 39 -5.72 -5.80 -5.39
CA ALA A 39 -6.85 -6.64 -5.74
C ALA A 39 -7.16 -6.58 -7.24
N ARG A 40 -7.17 -5.40 -7.88
CA ARG A 40 -7.40 -5.29 -9.33
C ARG A 40 -6.31 -5.97 -10.14
N ALA A 41 -5.05 -5.84 -9.73
CA ALA A 41 -3.94 -6.51 -10.39
C ALA A 41 -4.06 -8.03 -10.33
N ILE A 42 -4.42 -8.58 -9.16
CA ILE A 42 -4.65 -10.02 -8.97
C ILE A 42 -5.78 -10.52 -9.88
N LYS A 43 -6.92 -9.82 -9.90
CA LYS A 43 -8.08 -10.16 -10.76
C LYS A 43 -7.76 -10.13 -12.26
N GLY A 44 -6.76 -9.33 -12.66
CA GLY A 44 -6.28 -9.28 -14.04
C GLY A 44 -5.30 -10.39 -14.42
N LEU A 45 -4.75 -11.12 -13.44
CA LEU A 45 -3.67 -12.09 -13.64
C LEU A 45 -4.08 -13.54 -13.43
N VAL A 46 -4.96 -13.79 -12.47
CA VAL A 46 -5.40 -15.13 -12.09
C VAL A 46 -6.92 -15.15 -11.95
N SER A 47 -7.52 -16.33 -12.06
CA SER A 47 -8.97 -16.50 -11.96
C SER A 47 -9.36 -17.66 -11.03
N GLY A 48 -10.62 -17.64 -10.60
CA GLY A 48 -11.22 -18.73 -9.82
C GLY A 48 -10.79 -18.73 -8.35
N ASN A 49 -10.58 -19.92 -7.78
CA ASN A 49 -10.31 -20.03 -6.33
C ASN A 49 -9.00 -19.35 -5.90
N VAL A 50 -7.99 -19.34 -6.78
CA VAL A 50 -6.69 -18.71 -6.49
C VAL A 50 -6.82 -17.20 -6.40
N GLU A 51 -7.56 -16.58 -7.32
CA GLU A 51 -7.90 -15.14 -7.28
C GLU A 51 -8.54 -14.77 -5.94
N ASN A 52 -9.61 -15.48 -5.56
CA ASN A 52 -10.35 -15.21 -4.33
C ASN A 52 -9.46 -15.29 -3.09
N ILE A 53 -8.61 -16.31 -3.00
CA ILE A 53 -7.69 -16.48 -1.86
C ILE A 53 -6.69 -15.32 -1.80
N LEU A 54 -6.08 -14.96 -2.93
CA LEU A 54 -5.08 -13.89 -2.96
C LEU A 54 -5.70 -12.53 -2.63
N VAL A 55 -6.88 -12.20 -3.17
CA VAL A 55 -7.58 -10.96 -2.84
C VAL A 55 -7.90 -10.86 -1.35
N ILE A 56 -8.34 -11.97 -0.73
CA ILE A 56 -8.60 -12.02 0.72
C ILE A 56 -7.30 -11.81 1.51
N VAL A 57 -6.21 -12.50 1.13
CA VAL A 57 -4.92 -12.39 1.83
C VAL A 57 -4.38 -10.96 1.77
N PHE A 58 -4.37 -10.33 0.60
CA PHE A 58 -3.93 -8.94 0.45
C PHE A 58 -4.85 -7.99 1.23
N GLY A 59 -6.16 -8.17 1.12
CA GLY A 59 -7.13 -7.32 1.84
C GLY A 59 -6.97 -7.39 3.36
N VAL A 60 -6.71 -8.56 3.93
CA VAL A 60 -6.43 -8.70 5.37
C VAL A 60 -5.12 -8.01 5.74
N ILE A 61 -4.05 -8.18 4.96
CA ILE A 61 -2.76 -7.57 5.26
C ILE A 61 -2.85 -6.04 5.20
N GLU A 62 -3.46 -5.49 4.15
CA GLU A 62 -3.66 -4.04 3.99
C GLU A 62 -4.49 -3.47 5.13
N LEU A 63 -5.57 -4.15 5.52
CA LEU A 63 -6.40 -3.73 6.63
C LEU A 63 -5.61 -3.67 7.93
N LEU A 64 -4.88 -4.73 8.25
CA LEU A 64 -4.08 -4.79 9.47
C LEU A 64 -3.02 -3.68 9.46
N VAL A 65 -2.23 -3.57 8.40
CA VAL A 65 -1.19 -2.54 8.26
C VAL A 65 -1.80 -1.15 8.42
N GLY A 66 -2.89 -0.85 7.72
CA GLY A 66 -3.55 0.46 7.77
C GLY A 66 -4.02 0.82 9.18
N VAL A 67 -4.70 -0.12 9.85
CA VAL A 67 -5.16 0.07 11.24
C VAL A 67 -3.98 0.27 12.19
N PHE A 68 -2.92 -0.53 12.07
CA PHE A 68 -1.74 -0.41 12.93
C PHE A 68 -1.00 0.91 12.72
N MET A 69 -0.89 1.40 11.48
CA MET A 69 -0.32 2.70 11.19
C MET A 69 -1.09 3.83 11.87
N ILE A 70 -2.43 3.77 11.87
CA ILE A 70 -3.27 4.75 12.56
C ILE A 70 -3.12 4.63 14.08
N LEU A 71 -3.14 3.42 14.63
CA LEU A 71 -3.01 3.19 16.07
C LEU A 71 -1.66 3.67 16.62
N LYS A 72 -0.58 3.54 15.85
CA LYS A 72 0.76 4.02 16.21
C LYS A 72 0.78 5.52 16.51
N ILE A 73 -0.12 6.32 15.91
CA ILE A 73 -0.24 7.76 16.19
C ILE A 73 -0.66 8.01 17.64
N VAL A 74 -1.58 7.18 18.17
CA VAL A 74 -2.15 7.35 19.51
C VAL A 74 -1.25 6.73 20.57
N ILE A 75 -0.74 5.52 20.30
CA ILE A 75 -0.02 4.75 21.33
C ILE A 75 1.51 4.91 21.25
N GLY A 76 2.03 5.53 20.19
CA GLY A 76 3.46 5.65 19.92
C GLY A 76 4.12 4.31 19.58
N ASP A 77 5.42 4.19 19.85
CA ASP A 77 6.23 3.00 19.53
C ASP A 77 6.05 1.82 20.51
N ARG A 78 4.92 1.76 21.24
CA ARG A 78 4.63 0.69 22.20
C ARG A 78 4.52 -0.70 21.58
N PHE A 79 4.38 -0.79 20.25
CA PHE A 79 4.42 -2.06 19.53
C PHE A 79 5.81 -2.69 19.45
N GLY A 80 6.90 -1.94 19.71
CA GLY A 80 8.26 -2.47 19.68
C GLY A 80 8.58 -3.26 18.40
N SER A 81 9.13 -4.47 18.56
CA SER A 81 9.51 -5.35 17.45
C SER A 81 8.34 -5.76 16.56
N PHE A 82 7.13 -5.86 17.10
CA PHE A 82 5.94 -6.21 16.33
C PHE A 82 5.60 -5.11 15.31
N GLY A 83 5.74 -3.84 15.69
CA GLY A 83 5.55 -2.71 14.78
C GLY A 83 6.57 -2.73 13.63
N THR A 84 7.82 -3.07 13.92
CA THR A 84 8.87 -3.24 12.89
C THR A 84 8.54 -4.35 11.91
N VAL A 85 8.07 -5.50 12.39
CA VAL A 85 7.69 -6.64 11.54
C VAL A 85 6.50 -6.28 10.65
N LEU A 86 5.48 -5.62 11.19
CA LEU A 86 4.34 -5.14 10.40
C LEU A 86 4.75 -4.17 9.29
N ALA A 87 5.64 -3.22 9.60
CA ALA A 87 6.15 -2.29 8.60
C ALA A 87 6.93 -3.03 7.49
N LEU A 88 7.71 -4.06 7.84
CA LEU A 88 8.41 -4.89 6.86
C LEU A 88 7.42 -5.66 5.98
N ILE A 89 6.38 -6.25 6.56
CA ILE A 89 5.32 -6.94 5.81
C ILE A 89 4.65 -5.95 4.85
N ALA A 90 4.30 -4.75 5.32
CA ALA A 90 3.71 -3.70 4.49
C ALA A 90 4.57 -3.37 3.27
N ILE A 91 5.88 -3.16 3.49
CA ILE A 91 6.83 -2.87 2.41
C ILE A 91 6.87 -4.01 1.40
N VAL A 92 6.99 -5.25 1.86
CA VAL A 92 7.06 -6.43 0.98
C VAL A 92 5.78 -6.57 0.17
N VAL A 93 4.61 -6.52 0.82
CA VAL A 93 3.32 -6.63 0.15
C VAL A 93 3.13 -5.51 -0.87
N TRP A 94 3.55 -4.29 -0.54
CA TRP A 94 3.42 -3.16 -1.46
C TRP A 94 4.36 -3.28 -2.68
N ILE A 95 5.57 -3.81 -2.49
CA ILE A 95 6.47 -4.15 -3.60
C ILE A 95 5.83 -5.22 -4.49
N VAL A 96 5.20 -6.24 -3.90
CA VAL A 96 4.47 -7.25 -4.70
C VAL A 96 3.32 -6.61 -5.46
N ALA A 97 2.55 -5.71 -4.85
CA ALA A 97 1.47 -4.97 -5.54
C ALA A 97 2.00 -4.16 -6.74
N ILE A 98 3.15 -3.50 -6.60
CA ILE A 98 3.83 -2.80 -7.72
C ILE A 98 4.18 -3.78 -8.84
N VAL A 99 4.78 -4.93 -8.51
CA VAL A 99 5.13 -5.94 -9.53
C VAL A 99 3.87 -6.46 -10.23
N LEU A 100 2.82 -6.78 -9.47
CA LEU A 100 1.58 -7.28 -10.02
C LEU A 100 0.85 -6.23 -10.88
N SER A 101 0.85 -4.96 -10.49
CA SER A 101 0.12 -3.90 -11.20
C SER A 101 0.94 -3.28 -12.33
N ASP A 102 2.15 -2.79 -12.03
CA ASP A 102 2.94 -1.97 -12.95
C ASP A 102 3.84 -2.80 -13.87
N ILE A 103 4.14 -4.04 -13.52
CA ILE A 103 5.01 -4.89 -14.35
C ILE A 103 4.18 -5.94 -15.09
N LEU A 104 3.44 -6.75 -14.36
CA LEU A 104 2.72 -7.92 -14.87
C LEU A 104 1.24 -7.64 -15.19
N GLY A 105 0.64 -6.59 -14.64
CA GLY A 105 -0.79 -6.33 -14.79
C GLY A 105 -1.19 -6.04 -16.24
N ALA A 106 -2.48 -6.03 -16.53
CA ALA A 106 -2.99 -5.73 -17.89
C ALA A 106 -2.49 -4.38 -18.43
N SER A 107 -2.35 -3.38 -17.55
CA SER A 107 -1.76 -2.06 -17.86
C SER A 107 -0.27 -1.96 -17.51
N GLY A 108 0.36 -3.06 -17.11
CA GLY A 108 1.78 -3.11 -16.75
C GLY A 108 2.68 -2.93 -17.97
N ILE A 109 3.93 -2.52 -17.73
CA ILE A 109 4.89 -2.18 -18.78
C ILE A 109 5.13 -3.33 -19.76
N LEU A 110 5.04 -4.59 -19.29
CA LEU A 110 5.26 -5.78 -20.11
C LEU A 110 4.02 -6.20 -20.92
N ASN A 111 2.82 -5.71 -20.60
CA ASN A 111 1.55 -6.20 -21.17
C ASN A 111 0.71 -5.14 -21.88
N GLY A 112 1.22 -3.91 -22.03
CA GLY A 112 0.52 -2.86 -22.78
C GLY A 112 0.83 -1.45 -22.31
N GLY A 113 1.38 -1.30 -21.10
CA GLY A 113 1.73 -0.01 -20.52
C GLY A 113 2.72 0.80 -21.37
N SER A 114 3.57 0.15 -22.18
CA SER A 114 4.49 0.86 -23.09
C SER A 114 3.77 1.65 -24.19
N LYS A 115 2.56 1.24 -24.59
CA LYS A 115 1.74 1.97 -25.57
C LYS A 115 1.11 3.23 -24.97
N ASN A 116 0.79 3.20 -23.68
CA ASN A 116 0.28 4.32 -22.89
C ASN A 116 1.30 4.72 -21.81
N PHE A 117 2.55 4.96 -22.20
CA PHE A 117 3.67 5.08 -21.26
C PHE A 117 3.46 6.13 -20.16
N LEU A 118 2.85 7.28 -20.48
CA LEU A 118 2.58 8.32 -19.49
C LEU A 118 1.51 7.91 -18.47
N GLU A 119 0.49 7.16 -18.88
CA GLU A 119 -0.53 6.62 -17.98
C GLU A 119 0.10 5.59 -17.03
N TRP A 120 0.88 4.65 -17.59
CA TRP A 120 1.66 3.69 -16.81
C TRP A 120 2.59 4.39 -15.81
N LEU A 121 3.36 5.38 -16.27
CA LEU A 121 4.31 6.11 -15.42
C LEU A 121 3.61 6.88 -14.30
N TYR A 122 2.42 7.42 -14.57
CA TYR A 122 1.60 8.11 -13.57
C TYR A 122 1.12 7.14 -12.48
N THR A 123 0.58 5.98 -12.87
CA THR A 123 0.18 4.94 -11.91
C THR A 123 1.37 4.39 -11.12
N PHE A 124 2.49 4.12 -11.79
CA PHE A 124 3.72 3.68 -11.13
C PHE A 124 4.22 4.72 -10.11
N ALA A 125 4.18 6.01 -10.45
CA ALA A 125 4.53 7.09 -9.53
C ALA A 125 3.58 7.13 -8.31
N GLN A 126 2.27 6.90 -8.49
CA GLN A 126 1.34 6.79 -7.36
C GLN A 126 1.72 5.65 -6.41
N HIS A 127 2.09 4.47 -6.95
CA HIS A 127 2.52 3.37 -6.11
C HIS A 127 3.85 3.65 -5.39
N LEU A 128 4.80 4.32 -6.05
CA LEU A 128 6.06 4.76 -5.42
C LEU A 128 5.84 5.79 -4.31
N ILE A 129 4.87 6.70 -4.47
CA ILE A 129 4.49 7.65 -3.41
C ILE A 129 4.02 6.89 -2.17
N ILE A 130 3.20 5.86 -2.34
CA ILE A 130 2.70 5.06 -1.21
C ILE A 130 3.81 4.24 -0.57
N LEU A 131 4.69 3.63 -1.37
CA LEU A 131 5.87 2.93 -0.85
C LEU A 131 6.78 3.87 -0.05
N GLY A 132 7.05 5.05 -0.61
CA GLY A 132 7.86 6.10 0.02
C GLY A 132 7.22 6.57 1.33
N ALA A 133 5.89 6.68 1.37
CA ALA A 133 5.15 7.03 2.56
C ALA A 133 5.25 5.96 3.64
N ILE A 134 5.06 4.68 3.31
CA ILE A 134 5.24 3.56 4.25
C ILE A 134 6.67 3.60 4.83
N LEU A 135 7.68 3.81 3.99
CA LEU A 135 9.08 3.90 4.42
C LEU A 135 9.39 5.10 5.31
N ALA A 136 8.71 6.23 5.09
CA ALA A 136 8.92 7.47 5.84
C ALA A 136 8.27 7.47 7.23
N VAL A 137 7.14 6.76 7.39
CA VAL A 137 6.33 6.79 8.63
C VAL A 137 6.39 5.51 9.46
N ARG A 138 7.20 4.53 9.02
CA ARG A 138 7.38 3.22 9.68
C ARG A 138 7.90 3.29 11.10
#